data_AF-A0A847PGQ5-F1
#
_entry.id   AF-A0A847PGQ5-F1
#
_cell.length_a   1.000
_cell.length_b   1.000
_cell.length_c   1.000
_cell.angle_alpha   90.00
_cell.angle_beta   90.00
_cell.angle_gamma   90.00
#
_symmetry.space_group_name_H-M   'P 1'
#
loop_
_entity.id
_entity.type
_entity.pdbx_description
1 polymer ?
#
loop_
_entity_poly.entity_id
_entity_poly.type
_entity_poly.pdbx_seq_one_letter_code
_entity_poly.pdbx_strand_id
1 'polypeptide(L)'
;MPEYYFLCVGNYKERYGKKIDDWMHFFKTQAIPADATAPGLKEAKKRLDYLALSAEDRARFDRYQDGLRYQVNIVDSALTRGLAEGEAKGLAKGLAKGRAEGLEEGRAEGREEGNLQGFVNACREFGASLDETVARVARIFSLSEDDARAEVDRYL
;
A
#
# COMPACT_ATOMS: atom_id res chain seq x y z
N MET A 1 -30.12 -30.43 -37.34
CA MET A 1 -29.84 -30.03 -38.74
C MET A 1 -28.36 -29.67 -38.82
N PRO A 2 -27.60 -30.10 -39.84
CA PRO A 2 -26.20 -29.71 -39.96
C PRO A 2 -26.08 -28.22 -40.30
N GLU A 3 -25.17 -27.51 -39.63
CA GLU A 3 -24.81 -26.13 -39.94
C GLU A 3 -23.69 -26.12 -41.01
N TYR A 4 -23.95 -25.45 -42.13
CA TYR A 4 -22.99 -25.29 -43.22
C TYR A 4 -22.45 -23.86 -43.21
N TYR A 5 -21.13 -23.72 -43.14
CA TYR A 5 -20.46 -22.43 -43.29
C TYR A 5 -20.00 -22.26 -44.74
N PHE A 6 -20.56 -21.26 -45.44
CA PHE A 6 -20.11 -20.87 -46.78
C PHE A 6 -18.96 -19.86 -46.66
N LEU A 7 -17.78 -20.21 -47.16
CA LEU A 7 -16.66 -19.28 -47.33
C LEU A 7 -16.79 -18.59 -48.70
N CYS A 8 -17.12 -17.30 -48.71
CA CYS A 8 -17.10 -16.50 -49.94
C CYS A 8 -15.67 -16.36 -50.47
N VAL A 9 -15.39 -17.06 -51.57
CA VAL A 9 -14.04 -17.23 -52.16
C VAL A 9 -13.50 -15.94 -52.81
N GLY A 10 -14.37 -14.97 -53.13
CA GLY A 10 -14.02 -13.76 -53.89
C GLY A 10 -12.93 -12.88 -53.26
N ASN A 11 -12.89 -12.75 -51.92
CA ASN A 11 -11.94 -11.88 -51.20
C ASN A 11 -11.09 -12.66 -50.17
N TYR A 12 -11.03 -14.00 -50.30
CA TYR A 12 -10.38 -14.88 -49.30
C TYR A 12 -8.89 -14.56 -49.13
N LYS A 13 -8.18 -14.37 -50.25
CA LYS A 13 -6.75 -14.05 -50.27
C LYS A 13 -6.43 -12.67 -49.67
N GLU A 14 -7.34 -11.71 -49.78
CA GLU A 14 -7.10 -10.32 -49.34
C GLU A 14 -7.33 -10.10 -47.84
N ARG A 15 -8.23 -10.87 -47.21
CA ARG A 15 -8.64 -10.61 -45.81
C ARG A 15 -8.27 -11.70 -44.81
N TYR A 16 -8.08 -12.95 -45.23
CA TYR A 16 -7.97 -14.07 -44.29
C TYR A 16 -6.89 -15.11 -44.60
N GLY A 17 -6.28 -15.06 -45.79
CA GLY A 17 -5.42 -16.10 -46.39
C GLY A 17 -4.59 -16.91 -45.39
N LYS A 18 -3.44 -16.39 -44.95
CA LYS A 18 -2.48 -17.19 -44.18
C LYS A 18 -3.03 -17.74 -42.86
N LYS A 19 -3.82 -16.96 -42.11
CA LYS A 19 -4.26 -17.37 -40.76
C LYS A 19 -5.31 -18.48 -40.82
N ILE A 20 -6.26 -18.40 -41.75
CA ILE A 20 -7.24 -19.48 -41.94
C ILE A 20 -6.54 -20.69 -42.57
N ASP A 21 -5.60 -20.48 -43.49
CA ASP A 21 -4.81 -21.56 -44.08
C ASP A 21 -3.99 -22.32 -43.03
N ASP A 22 -3.38 -21.63 -42.07
CA ASP A 22 -2.66 -22.24 -40.93
C ASP A 22 -3.60 -23.15 -40.11
N TRP A 23 -4.83 -22.71 -39.83
CA TRP A 23 -5.85 -23.51 -39.12
C TRP A 23 -6.35 -24.69 -39.95
N MET A 24 -6.63 -24.47 -41.24
CA MET A 24 -7.08 -25.51 -42.16
C MET A 24 -5.99 -26.56 -42.37
N HIS A 25 -4.71 -26.16 -42.39
CA HIS A 25 -3.59 -27.08 -42.42
C HIS A 25 -3.60 -27.94 -41.16
N PHE A 26 -3.67 -27.33 -39.98
CA PHE A 26 -3.74 -28.06 -38.72
C PHE A 26 -4.91 -29.06 -38.67
N PHE A 27 -6.13 -28.68 -39.06
CA PHE A 27 -7.26 -29.62 -39.04
C PHE A 27 -7.09 -30.78 -40.03
N LYS A 28 -6.45 -30.56 -41.17
CA LYS A 28 -6.22 -31.58 -42.20
C LYS A 28 -5.08 -32.52 -41.87
N THR A 29 -3.98 -31.98 -41.34
CA THR A 29 -2.72 -32.73 -41.16
C THR A 29 -2.46 -33.11 -39.71
N GLN A 30 -3.25 -32.58 -38.77
CA GLN A 30 -3.00 -32.64 -37.32
C GLN A 30 -1.63 -32.06 -36.90
N ALA A 31 -0.97 -31.32 -37.80
CA ALA A 31 0.34 -30.73 -37.57
C ALA A 31 0.25 -29.20 -37.64
N ILE A 32 0.97 -28.51 -36.76
CA ILE A 32 1.04 -27.06 -36.74
C ILE A 32 2.38 -26.64 -37.35
N PRO A 33 2.39 -25.91 -38.50
CA PRO A 33 3.62 -25.42 -39.12
C PRO A 33 4.44 -24.55 -38.15
N ALA A 34 5.77 -24.59 -38.26
CA ALA A 34 6.65 -23.83 -37.37
C ALA A 34 6.51 -22.31 -37.56
N ASP A 35 6.13 -21.87 -38.76
CA ASP A 35 5.88 -20.49 -39.15
C ASP A 35 4.40 -20.09 -39.04
N ALA A 36 3.57 -20.90 -38.35
CA ALA A 36 2.16 -20.61 -38.15
C ALA A 36 1.98 -19.29 -37.38
N THR A 37 1.18 -18.40 -37.97
CA THR A 37 0.93 -17.03 -37.48
C THR A 37 -0.46 -16.85 -36.91
N ALA A 38 -1.34 -17.83 -37.07
CA ALA A 38 -2.71 -17.73 -36.58
C ALA A 38 -2.74 -17.63 -35.04
N PRO A 39 -3.48 -16.65 -34.48
CA PRO A 39 -3.72 -16.56 -33.04
C PRO A 39 -4.32 -17.87 -32.52
N GLY A 40 -3.87 -18.32 -31.35
CA GLY A 40 -4.35 -19.55 -30.71
C GLY A 40 -3.61 -20.83 -31.14
N LEU A 41 -3.05 -20.93 -32.35
CA LEU A 41 -2.31 -22.14 -32.76
C LEU A 41 -1.07 -22.40 -31.91
N LYS A 42 -0.38 -21.35 -31.44
CA LYS A 42 0.74 -21.52 -30.49
C LYS A 42 0.29 -22.17 -29.18
N GLU A 43 -0.90 -21.83 -28.70
CA GLU A 43 -1.46 -22.39 -27.46
C GLU A 43 -1.99 -23.81 -27.69
N ALA A 44 -2.65 -24.04 -28.83
CA ALA A 44 -3.04 -25.38 -29.26
C ALA A 44 -1.83 -26.31 -29.37
N LYS A 45 -0.71 -25.82 -29.94
CA LYS A 45 0.55 -26.57 -30.02
C LYS A 45 1.04 -27.01 -28.64
N LYS A 46 1.12 -26.08 -27.67
CA LYS A 46 1.53 -26.44 -26.30
C LYS A 46 0.63 -27.50 -25.67
N ARG A 47 -0.70 -27.40 -25.88
CA ARG A 47 -1.66 -28.40 -25.39
C ARG A 47 -1.46 -29.76 -26.04
N LEU A 48 -1.25 -29.79 -27.36
CA LEU A 48 -0.98 -31.02 -28.10
C LEU A 48 0.35 -31.64 -27.66
N ASP A 49 1.40 -30.84 -27.52
CA ASP A 49 2.70 -31.27 -27.04
C ASP A 49 2.57 -31.89 -25.62
N TYR A 50 1.77 -31.28 -24.73
CA TYR A 50 1.46 -31.85 -23.41
C TYR A 50 0.64 -33.15 -23.49
N LEU A 51 -0.37 -33.22 -24.36
CA LEU A 51 -1.18 -34.44 -24.54
C LEU A 51 -0.37 -35.58 -25.19
N ALA A 52 0.65 -35.25 -25.98
CA ALA A 52 1.56 -36.22 -26.59
C ALA A 52 2.57 -36.81 -25.59
N LEU A 53 2.74 -36.20 -24.41
CA LEU A 53 3.60 -36.75 -23.35
C LEU A 53 3.09 -38.09 -22.84
N SER A 54 4.00 -38.92 -22.33
CA SER A 54 3.64 -40.13 -21.60
C SER A 54 2.90 -39.79 -20.30
N ALA A 55 2.19 -40.76 -19.71
CA ALA A 55 1.53 -40.55 -18.42
C ALA A 55 2.54 -40.18 -17.32
N GLU A 56 3.74 -40.75 -17.36
CA GLU A 56 4.81 -40.44 -16.41
C GLU A 56 5.35 -39.02 -16.61
N ASP A 57 5.60 -38.61 -17.85
CA ASP A 57 6.13 -37.28 -18.16
C ASP A 57 5.11 -36.18 -17.86
N ARG A 58 3.81 -36.42 -18.12
CA ARG A 58 2.75 -35.50 -17.68
C ARG A 58 2.75 -35.35 -16.17
N ALA A 59 2.78 -36.45 -15.42
CA ALA A 59 2.83 -36.38 -13.96
C ALA A 59 4.09 -35.68 -13.43
N ARG A 60 5.23 -35.81 -14.12
CA ARG A 60 6.46 -35.08 -13.79
C ARG A 60 6.30 -33.57 -14.05
N PHE A 61 5.75 -33.21 -15.20
CA PHE A 61 5.50 -31.82 -15.59
C PHE A 61 4.49 -31.13 -14.65
N ASP A 62 3.39 -31.81 -14.32
CA ASP A 62 2.35 -31.29 -13.42
C ASP A 62 2.94 -31.02 -12.03
N ARG A 63 3.72 -31.96 -11.47
CA ARG A 63 4.41 -31.76 -10.19
C ARG A 63 5.39 -30.59 -10.23
N TYR A 64 6.09 -30.40 -11.34
CA TYR A 64 6.98 -29.25 -11.51
C TYR A 64 6.19 -27.94 -11.54
N GLN A 65 5.08 -27.88 -12.27
CA GLN A 65 4.21 -26.70 -12.31
C GLN A 65 3.61 -26.39 -10.93
N ASP A 66 3.14 -27.40 -10.21
CA ASP A 66 2.63 -27.25 -8.85
C ASP A 66 3.71 -26.74 -7.89
N GLY A 67 4.93 -27.26 -8.01
CA GLY A 67 6.09 -26.79 -7.25
C GLY A 67 6.37 -25.31 -7.48
N LEU A 68 6.36 -24.85 -8.74
CA LEU A 68 6.51 -23.42 -9.06
C LEU A 68 5.38 -22.58 -8.47
N ARG A 69 4.13 -23.03 -8.60
CA ARG A 69 2.97 -22.30 -8.04
C ARG A 69 3.05 -22.19 -6.52
N TYR A 70 3.48 -23.26 -5.86
CA TYR A 70 3.66 -23.26 -4.41
C TYR A 70 4.73 -22.26 -3.97
N GLN A 71 5.88 -22.20 -4.66
CA GLN A 71 6.93 -21.22 -4.37
C GLN A 71 6.43 -19.78 -4.48
N VAL A 72 5.69 -19.46 -5.55
CA VAL A 72 5.09 -18.13 -5.73
C VAL A 72 4.12 -17.81 -4.59
N ASN A 73 3.25 -18.75 -4.24
CA ASN A 73 2.25 -18.56 -3.17
C ASN A 73 2.89 -18.34 -1.80
N ILE A 74 4.00 -19.03 -1.47
CA ILE A 74 4.72 -18.82 -0.21
C ILE A 74 5.27 -17.40 -0.14
N VAL A 75 5.95 -16.96 -1.20
CA VAL A 75 6.60 -15.64 -1.23
C VAL A 75 5.55 -14.54 -1.13
N ASP A 76 4.46 -14.66 -1.90
CA ASP A 76 3.34 -13.71 -1.85
C ASP A 76 2.73 -13.65 -0.45
N SER A 77 2.39 -14.80 0.13
CA SER A 77 1.81 -14.88 1.48
C SER A 77 2.75 -14.29 2.55
N ALA A 78 4.06 -14.55 2.44
CA ALA A 78 5.05 -14.02 3.37
C ALA A 78 5.19 -12.50 3.24
N LEU A 79 5.20 -11.98 2.00
CA LEU A 79 5.28 -10.54 1.73
C LEU A 79 4.02 -9.82 2.24
N THR A 80 2.83 -10.33 1.92
CA THR A 80 1.55 -9.77 2.39
C THR A 80 1.51 -9.71 3.91
N ARG A 81 1.87 -10.81 4.60
CA ARG A 81 1.90 -10.84 6.06
C ARG A 81 2.94 -9.87 6.62
N GLY A 82 4.14 -9.84 6.04
CA GLY A 82 5.22 -8.95 6.47
C GLY A 82 4.85 -7.48 6.35
N LEU A 83 4.21 -7.07 5.26
CA LEU A 83 3.71 -5.71 5.06
C LEU A 83 2.62 -5.36 6.08
N ALA A 84 1.61 -6.21 6.24
CA ALA A 84 0.52 -5.98 7.18
C ALA A 84 1.03 -5.86 8.63
N GLU A 85 1.95 -6.74 9.05
CA GLU A 85 2.58 -6.65 10.36
C GLU A 85 3.45 -5.40 10.51
N GLY A 86 4.18 -5.02 9.46
CA GLY A 86 5.02 -3.83 9.44
C GLY A 86 4.21 -2.55 9.62
N GLU A 87 3.12 -2.41 8.87
CA GLU A 87 2.18 -1.29 8.98
C GLU A 87 1.53 -1.23 10.37
N ALA A 88 1.03 -2.36 10.88
CA ALA A 88 0.41 -2.42 12.21
C ALA A 88 1.41 -2.04 13.31
N LYS A 89 2.63 -2.58 13.27
CA LYS A 89 3.71 -2.24 14.23
C LYS A 89 4.12 -0.78 14.10
N GLY A 90 4.23 -0.26 12.88
CA GLY A 90 4.57 1.13 12.61
C GLY A 90 3.54 2.10 13.18
N LEU A 91 2.26 1.86 12.90
CA LEU A 91 1.16 2.68 13.40
C LEU A 91 1.09 2.63 14.93
N ALA A 92 1.17 1.44 15.53
CA ALA A 92 1.14 1.29 16.98
C ALA A 92 2.28 2.05 17.67
N LYS A 93 3.50 1.96 17.14
CA LYS A 93 4.66 2.70 17.66
C LYS A 93 4.49 4.21 17.48
N GLY A 94 4.01 4.65 16.32
CA GLY A 94 3.76 6.06 16.03
C GLY A 94 2.74 6.68 16.99
N LEU A 95 1.61 6.01 17.19
CA LEU A 95 0.57 6.45 18.13
C LEU A 95 1.06 6.46 19.58
N ALA A 96 1.78 5.42 20.01
CA ALA A 96 2.31 5.36 21.36
C ALA A 96 3.32 6.49 21.62
N LYS A 97 4.23 6.73 20.68
CA LYS A 97 5.22 7.80 20.78
C LYS A 97 4.56 9.18 20.79
N GLY A 98 3.68 9.46 19.82
CA GLY A 98 2.99 10.75 19.73
C GLY A 98 2.12 11.04 20.96
N ARG A 99 1.48 10.01 21.53
CA ARG A 99 0.72 10.17 22.79
C ARG A 99 1.63 10.44 23.99
N ALA A 100 2.78 9.79 24.07
CA ALA A 100 3.73 10.01 25.15
C ALA A 100 4.30 11.43 25.09
N GLU A 101 4.77 11.86 23.92
CA GLU A 101 5.33 13.19 23.69
C GLU A 101 4.28 14.28 23.96
N GLY A 102 3.09 14.18 23.38
CA GLY A 102 2.04 15.18 23.61
C GLY A 102 1.55 15.25 25.07
N LEU A 103 1.61 14.15 25.81
CA LEU A 103 1.26 14.12 27.23
C LEU A 103 2.38 14.69 28.12
N GLU A 104 3.64 14.57 27.70
CA GLU A 104 4.77 15.20 28.36
C GLU A 104 4.76 16.72 28.14
N GLU A 105 4.61 17.15 26.89
CA GLU A 105 4.54 18.56 26.50
C GLU A 105 3.35 19.25 27.18
N GLY A 106 2.14 18.71 27.06
CA GLY A 106 0.96 19.28 27.72
C GLY A 106 1.05 19.30 29.25
N ARG A 107 1.81 18.38 29.87
CA ARG A 107 2.09 18.42 31.31
C ARG A 107 3.12 19.49 31.68
N ALA A 108 4.11 19.73 30.83
CA ALA A 108 5.10 20.77 31.04
C ALA A 108 4.44 22.15 30.93
N GLU A 109 3.74 22.40 29.83
CA GLU A 109 2.99 23.65 29.58
C GLU A 109 1.98 23.91 30.71
N GLY A 110 1.14 22.91 31.04
CA GLY A 110 0.14 23.08 32.10
C GLY A 110 0.74 23.31 33.50
N ARG A 111 1.97 22.85 33.76
CA ARG A 111 2.69 23.18 35.01
C ARG A 111 3.22 24.60 34.98
N GLU A 112 3.78 25.05 33.87
CA GLU A 112 4.27 26.43 33.73
C GLU A 112 3.13 27.44 33.86
N GLU A 113 2.02 27.22 33.14
CA GLU A 113 0.81 28.03 33.26
C GLU A 113 0.25 28.01 34.68
N GLY A 114 0.14 26.82 35.30
CA GLY A 114 -0.35 26.67 36.68
C GLY A 114 0.54 27.38 37.71
N ASN A 115 1.87 27.34 37.53
CA ASN A 115 2.82 28.02 38.40
C ASN A 115 2.71 29.54 38.26
N LEU A 116 2.62 30.05 37.03
CA LEU A 116 2.46 31.48 36.76
C LEU A 116 1.14 31.97 37.34
N GLN A 117 0.04 31.24 37.09
CA GLN A 117 -1.27 31.59 37.60
C GLN A 117 -1.33 31.55 39.14
N GLY A 118 -0.75 30.52 39.76
CA GLY A 118 -0.63 30.43 41.21
C GLY A 118 0.15 31.61 41.80
N PHE A 119 1.23 32.04 41.13
CA PHE A 119 2.03 33.19 41.56
C PHE A 119 1.25 34.51 41.45
N VAL A 120 0.57 34.75 40.32
CA VAL A 120 -0.27 35.95 40.13
C VAL A 120 -1.39 36.02 41.16
N ASN A 121 -2.08 34.91 41.40
CA ASN A 121 -3.12 34.84 42.43
C ASN A 121 -2.58 35.13 43.82
N ALA A 122 -1.42 34.57 44.18
CA ALA A 122 -0.79 34.86 45.47
C ALA A 122 -0.44 36.36 45.59
N CYS A 123 0.15 36.97 44.57
CA CYS A 123 0.44 38.42 44.57
C CYS A 123 -0.83 39.25 44.82
N ARG A 124 -1.95 38.88 44.20
CA ARG A 124 -3.25 39.54 44.42
C ARG A 124 -3.77 39.34 45.84
N GLU A 125 -3.71 38.12 46.37
CA GLU A 125 -4.18 37.79 47.71
C GLU A 125 -3.42 38.60 48.78
N PHE A 126 -2.12 38.82 48.59
CA PHE A 126 -1.30 39.65 49.47
C PHE A 126 -1.36 41.15 49.17
N GLY A 127 -2.22 41.59 48.25
CA GLY A 127 -2.46 43.01 47.94
C GLY A 127 -1.34 43.71 47.18
N ALA A 128 -0.52 42.98 46.42
CA ALA A 128 0.49 43.58 45.55
C ALA A 128 -0.17 44.39 44.42
N SER A 129 0.47 45.49 44.00
CA SER A 129 -0.01 46.26 42.87
C SER A 129 0.19 45.51 41.55
N LEU A 130 -0.53 45.94 40.49
CA LEU A 130 -0.41 45.34 39.17
C LEU A 130 1.03 45.45 38.63
N ASP A 131 1.62 46.64 38.69
CA ASP A 131 2.98 46.88 38.18
C ASP A 131 4.04 46.11 38.99
N GLU A 132 3.83 45.93 40.30
CA GLU A 132 4.71 45.11 41.13
C GLU A 132 4.60 43.62 40.79
N THR A 133 3.38 43.13 40.51
CA THR A 133 3.14 41.74 40.10
C THR A 133 3.80 41.46 38.75
N VAL A 134 3.67 42.37 37.80
CA VAL A 134 4.30 42.28 36.46
C VAL A 134 5.82 42.26 36.56
N ALA A 135 6.43 43.19 37.33
CA ALA A 135 7.87 43.21 37.53
C ALA A 135 8.41 41.93 38.20
N ARG A 136 7.63 41.35 39.14
CA ARG A 136 7.98 40.09 39.79
C ARG A 136 7.86 38.89 38.84
N VAL A 137 6.81 38.83 38.02
CA VAL A 137 6.61 37.78 37.01
C VAL A 137 7.72 37.83 35.94
N ALA A 138 7.99 39.01 35.38
CA ALA A 138 9.07 39.21 34.40
C ALA A 138 10.41 38.69 34.93
N ARG A 139 10.74 39.02 36.17
CA ARG A 139 11.99 38.59 36.82
C ARG A 139 12.04 37.08 37.13
N ILE A 140 10.94 36.49 37.62
CA ILE A 140 10.93 35.08 38.07
C ILE A 140 10.83 34.11 36.90
N PHE A 141 10.00 34.43 35.91
CA PHE A 141 9.75 33.60 34.74
C PHE A 141 10.63 33.98 33.54
N SER A 142 11.54 34.95 33.72
CA SER A 142 12.47 35.43 32.67
C SER A 142 11.75 35.89 31.39
N LEU A 143 10.59 36.53 31.56
CA LEU A 143 9.76 37.08 30.48
C LEU A 143 10.13 38.54 30.23
N SER A 144 9.85 39.04 29.02
CA SER A 144 9.86 40.48 28.77
C SER A 144 8.78 41.17 29.62
N GLU A 145 8.92 42.48 29.89
CA GLU A 145 7.88 43.21 30.62
C GLU A 145 6.53 43.19 29.88
N ASP A 146 6.55 43.27 28.54
CA ASP A 146 5.34 43.22 27.71
C ASP A 146 4.67 41.83 27.78
N ASP A 147 5.45 40.74 27.71
CA ASP A 147 4.92 39.37 27.82
C ASP A 147 4.42 39.09 29.24
N ALA A 148 5.15 39.51 30.27
CA ALA A 148 4.74 39.39 31.66
C ALA A 148 3.45 40.18 31.94
N ARG A 149 3.32 41.38 31.36
CA ARG A 149 2.09 42.16 31.45
C ARG A 149 0.92 41.43 30.82
N ALA A 150 1.11 40.89 29.61
CA ALA A 150 0.09 40.11 28.93
C ALA A 150 -0.32 38.85 29.71
N GLU A 151 0.62 38.13 30.32
CA GLU A 151 0.32 36.96 31.15
C GLU A 151 -0.41 37.33 32.44
N VAL A 152 0.00 38.39 33.14
CA VAL A 152 -0.69 38.84 34.36
C VAL A 152 -2.12 39.31 34.03
N ASP A 153 -2.30 40.03 32.92
CA ASP A 153 -3.60 40.55 32.49
C ASP A 153 -4.59 39.43 32.11
N ARG A 154 -4.12 38.24 31.67
CA ARG A 154 -4.99 37.08 31.39
C ARG A 154 -5.73 36.55 32.63
N TYR A 155 -5.23 36.87 33.81
CA TYR A 155 -5.73 36.30 35.07
C TYR A 155 -6.33 37.34 36.02
N LEU A 156 -6.42 38.61 35.60
CA LEU A 156 -7.14 39.71 36.28
C LEU A 156 -8.64 39.66 35.98
#